data_AF-A0AAW0ZZH2-F1
#
_entry.id   AF-A0AAW0ZZH2-F1
#
_cell.length_a   1.000
_cell.length_b   1.000
_cell.length_c   1.000
_cell.angle_alpha   90.00
_cell.angle_beta   90.00
_cell.angle_gamma   90.00
#
_symmetry.space_group_name_H-M   'P 1'
#
loop_
_entity.id
_entity.type
_entity.pdbx_description
1 polymer ?
#
loop_
_entity_poly.entity_id
_entity_poly.type
_entity_poly.pdbx_seq_one_letter_code
_entity_poly.pdbx_strand_id
1 'polypeptide(L)'
;MAEVTFIRNPYPLPDVVREGVWLRQPVLGSKVSPKDRDWSAKLKAHERLFAHHTLNSIRRDNRLQRPQVPEDALDLALTTVYVHSRDTLVPKSYVPVQPETLGQRTWRVLKNQIEVHKTPDIPVRKDPISLLLKRAECYRGPVPERRVHPSSVKLNISGPHSVQSNPGYSRKIDGTFYNI
;
A
#
# COMPACT_ATOMS: atom_id res chain seq x y z
N MET A 1 -13.05 -6.32 -7.26
CA MET A 1 -13.38 -5.79 -5.91
C MET A 1 -12.13 -5.91 -5.06
N ALA A 2 -11.73 -4.85 -4.36
CA ALA A 2 -10.56 -4.92 -3.49
C ALA A 2 -10.80 -5.94 -2.37
N GLU A 3 -9.82 -6.82 -2.12
CA GLU A 3 -9.91 -7.82 -1.06
C GLU A 3 -9.89 -7.10 0.30
N VAL A 4 -10.96 -7.25 1.08
CA VAL A 4 -11.07 -6.68 2.43
C VAL A 4 -10.71 -7.74 3.44
N THR A 5 -9.71 -7.47 4.26
CA THR A 5 -9.32 -8.33 5.38
C THR A 5 -9.69 -7.67 6.70
N PHE A 6 -10.10 -8.47 7.69
CA PHE A 6 -10.49 -7.97 9.00
C PHE A 6 -9.44 -8.37 10.03
N ILE A 7 -8.93 -7.39 10.76
CA ILE A 7 -7.99 -7.60 11.87
C ILE A 7 -8.66 -7.19 13.17
N ARG A 8 -8.38 -7.90 14.27
CA ARG A 8 -8.83 -7.46 15.60
C ARG A 8 -8.26 -6.07 15.89
N ASN A 9 -9.11 -5.16 16.37
CA ASN A 9 -8.69 -3.82 16.68
C ASN A 9 -7.61 -3.82 17.80
N PRO A 10 -6.40 -3.28 17.56
CA PRO A 10 -5.36 -3.18 18.57
C PRO A 10 -5.46 -1.90 19.43
N TYR A 11 -6.21 -0.89 18.98
CA TYR A 11 -6.32 0.42 19.63
C TYR A 11 -7.22 0.38 20.87
N PRO A 12 -7.08 1.34 21.79
CA PRO A 12 -7.91 1.38 23.00
C PRO A 12 -9.37 1.74 22.73
N LEU A 13 -9.65 2.42 21.60
CA LEU A 13 -11.02 2.72 21.16
C LEU A 13 -11.46 1.74 20.06
N PRO A 14 -12.72 1.27 20.10
CA PRO A 14 -13.35 0.64 18.95
C PRO A 14 -13.56 1.63 17.79
N ASP A 15 -13.46 1.13 16.57
CA ASP A 15 -13.80 1.89 15.37
C ASP A 15 -15.33 1.94 15.20
N VAL A 16 -15.90 3.09 15.53
CA VAL A 16 -17.35 3.36 15.49
C VAL A 16 -17.71 4.47 14.50
N VAL A 17 -16.80 4.80 13.56
CA VAL A 17 -16.99 5.87 12.57
C VAL A 17 -18.28 5.67 11.75
N ARG A 18 -18.69 4.43 11.58
CA ARG A 18 -19.89 4.05 10.80
C ARG A 18 -21.19 4.20 11.57
N GLU A 19 -21.15 4.14 12.90
CA GLU A 19 -22.34 4.19 13.75
C GLU A 19 -22.78 5.62 14.08
N GLY A 20 -21.84 6.56 14.08
CA GLY A 20 -22.11 7.89 14.60
C GLY A 20 -20.91 8.83 14.59
N VAL A 21 -21.14 10.02 15.12
CA VAL A 21 -20.17 11.11 15.19
C VAL A 21 -19.88 11.44 16.65
N TRP A 22 -18.60 11.67 16.94
CA TRP A 22 -18.17 12.10 18.26
C TRP A 22 -18.39 13.60 18.43
N LEU A 23 -19.23 13.99 19.39
CA LEU A 23 -19.36 15.38 19.83
C LEU A 23 -18.13 15.81 20.63
N ARG A 24 -17.58 14.88 21.41
CA ARG A 24 -16.34 15.03 22.20
C ARG A 24 -15.57 13.73 22.17
N GLN A 25 -14.25 13.78 22.32
CA GLN A 25 -13.45 12.56 22.41
C GLN A 25 -13.75 11.77 23.70
N PRO A 26 -13.72 10.42 23.67
CA PRO A 26 -13.89 9.61 24.85
C PRO A 26 -12.67 9.69 25.77
N VAL A 27 -12.90 9.42 27.04
CA VAL A 27 -11.86 9.55 28.08
C VAL A 27 -10.96 8.32 28.07
N LEU A 28 -9.66 8.51 27.83
CA LEU A 28 -8.65 7.44 27.82
C LEU A 28 -7.62 7.53 28.96
N GLY A 29 -7.60 8.65 29.68
CA GLY A 29 -6.54 8.98 30.62
C GLY A 29 -5.36 9.70 29.95
N SER A 30 -4.54 10.37 30.74
CA SER A 30 -3.45 11.24 30.24
C SER A 30 -2.29 10.49 29.58
N LYS A 31 -2.14 9.19 29.87
CA LYS A 31 -1.02 8.35 29.40
C LYS A 31 -1.30 7.62 28.10
N VAL A 32 -2.54 7.70 27.58
CA VAL A 32 -3.00 6.87 26.45
C VAL A 32 -3.43 7.75 25.30
N SER A 33 -2.84 7.51 24.13
CA SER A 33 -3.27 8.13 22.88
C SER A 33 -4.23 7.20 22.13
N PRO A 34 -5.31 7.73 21.50
CA PRO A 34 -6.23 6.94 20.68
C PRO A 34 -5.57 6.11 19.57
N LYS A 35 -4.44 6.59 19.03
CA LYS A 35 -3.73 5.98 17.91
C LYS A 35 -2.56 5.09 18.34
N ASP A 36 -2.33 4.91 19.64
CA ASP A 36 -1.23 4.08 20.13
C ASP A 36 -1.63 2.60 20.03
N ARG A 37 -0.91 1.84 19.20
CA ARG A 37 -1.15 0.40 19.00
C ARG A 37 -0.70 -0.42 20.19
N ASP A 38 0.39 -0.01 20.84
CA ASP A 38 1.03 -0.75 21.93
C ASP A 38 0.68 -0.16 23.32
N TRP A 39 -0.45 0.57 23.39
CA TRP A 39 -0.93 1.25 24.58
C TRP A 39 -1.03 0.31 25.79
N SER A 40 -1.47 -0.93 25.57
CA SER A 40 -1.71 -1.90 26.64
C SER A 40 -0.44 -2.40 27.31
N ALA A 41 0.70 -2.41 26.62
CA ALA A 41 1.98 -2.89 27.16
C ALA A 41 2.63 -1.87 28.11
N LYS A 42 2.32 -0.58 27.95
CA LYS A 42 2.94 0.54 28.68
C LYS A 42 2.26 0.86 30.01
N LEU A 43 1.12 0.22 30.30
CA LEU A 43 0.20 0.61 31.38
C LEU A 43 0.07 -0.45 32.45
N LYS A 44 -0.21 0.00 33.68
CA LYS A 44 -0.60 -0.90 34.78
C LYS A 44 -1.98 -1.50 34.53
N ALA A 45 -2.29 -2.63 35.16
CA ALA A 45 -3.54 -3.35 34.94
C ALA A 45 -4.82 -2.49 35.12
N HIS A 46 -4.86 -1.64 36.15
CA HIS A 46 -6.00 -0.75 36.39
C HIS A 46 -6.11 0.38 35.35
N GLU A 47 -4.98 0.94 34.91
CA GLU A 47 -4.94 1.94 33.83
C GLU A 47 -5.40 1.32 32.51
N ARG A 48 -5.03 0.05 32.26
CA ARG A 48 -5.50 -0.69 31.09
C ARG A 48 -7.01 -0.90 31.10
N LEU A 49 -7.55 -1.29 32.26
CA LEU A 49 -8.98 -1.48 32.43
C LEU A 49 -9.76 -0.19 32.17
N PHE A 50 -9.24 0.94 32.65
CA PHE A 50 -9.84 2.26 32.45
C PHE A 50 -9.77 2.74 30.99
N ALA A 51 -8.63 2.58 30.33
CA ALA A 51 -8.41 3.07 28.98
C ALA A 51 -9.04 2.19 27.88
N HIS A 52 -9.29 0.91 28.16
CA HIS A 52 -9.84 -0.02 27.19
C HIS A 52 -11.35 0.12 27.05
N HIS A 53 -11.78 0.71 25.95
CA HIS A 53 -13.20 0.83 25.63
C HIS A 53 -13.71 -0.36 24.83
N THR A 54 -14.89 -0.85 25.19
CA THR A 54 -15.61 -1.85 24.42
C THR A 54 -16.66 -1.18 23.52
N LEU A 55 -17.16 -1.89 22.50
CA LEU A 55 -18.29 -1.40 21.71
C LEU A 55 -19.49 -1.03 22.59
N ASN A 56 -19.76 -1.80 23.65
CA ASN A 56 -20.88 -1.53 24.54
C ASN A 56 -20.65 -0.30 25.43
N SER A 57 -19.43 -0.10 25.96
CA SER A 57 -19.13 1.08 26.78
C SER A 57 -19.24 2.37 25.95
N ILE A 58 -18.74 2.33 24.71
CA ILE A 58 -18.76 3.47 23.80
C ILE A 58 -20.17 3.82 23.34
N ARG A 59 -21.01 2.82 23.05
CA ARG A 59 -22.41 3.05 22.67
C ARG A 59 -23.26 3.66 23.77
N ARG A 60 -22.83 3.52 25.03
CA ARG A 60 -23.47 4.15 26.20
C ARG A 60 -22.88 5.52 26.52
N ASP A 61 -21.77 5.92 25.88
CA ASP A 61 -21.17 7.23 26.10
C ASP A 61 -22.01 8.30 25.39
N ASN A 62 -22.52 9.28 26.15
CA ASN A 62 -23.30 10.41 25.65
C ASN A 62 -22.47 11.30 24.68
N ARG A 63 -21.14 11.19 24.69
CA ARG A 63 -20.28 11.91 23.75
C ARG A 63 -20.39 11.39 22.31
N LEU A 64 -20.91 10.19 22.10
CA LEU A 64 -21.12 9.60 20.77
C LEU A 64 -22.58 9.75 20.34
N GLN A 65 -22.82 10.53 19.30
CA GLN A 65 -24.15 10.66 18.71
C GLN A 65 -24.34 9.62 17.60
N ARG A 66 -25.37 8.77 17.71
CA ARG A 66 -25.65 7.67 16.78
C ARG A 66 -27.03 7.84 16.14
N PRO A 67 -27.16 8.60 15.05
CA PRO A 67 -28.46 8.98 14.49
C PRO A 67 -29.21 7.83 13.81
N GLN A 68 -28.52 6.74 13.46
CA GLN A 68 -29.11 5.60 12.74
C GLN A 68 -29.59 4.49 13.67
N VAL A 69 -29.56 4.71 14.99
CA VAL A 69 -29.98 3.71 15.98
C VAL A 69 -31.52 3.68 16.02
N PRO A 70 -32.14 2.50 15.83
CA PRO A 70 -33.57 2.32 16.03
C PRO A 70 -34.00 2.75 17.43
N GLU A 71 -35.06 3.54 17.54
CA GLU A 71 -35.58 3.99 18.83
C GLU A 71 -36.49 2.94 19.45
N ASP A 72 -37.22 2.19 18.62
CA ASP A 72 -38.18 1.19 19.06
C ASP A 72 -38.04 -0.15 18.30
N ALA A 73 -38.95 -1.08 18.63
CA ALA A 73 -39.00 -2.40 18.01
C ALA A 73 -39.51 -2.36 16.56
N LEU A 74 -40.30 -1.35 16.19
CA LEU A 74 -40.83 -1.20 14.84
C LEU A 74 -39.71 -0.75 13.90
N ASP A 75 -38.92 0.25 14.28
CA ASP A 75 -37.74 0.70 13.55
C ASP A 75 -36.77 -0.46 13.31
N LEU A 76 -36.54 -1.29 14.33
CA LEU A 76 -35.71 -2.49 14.21
C LEU A 76 -36.31 -3.53 13.25
N ALA A 77 -37.64 -3.64 13.18
CA ALA A 77 -38.31 -4.53 12.22
C ALA A 77 -38.23 -3.96 10.79
N LEU A 78 -38.27 -2.63 10.63
CA LEU A 78 -38.15 -1.96 9.35
C LEU A 78 -36.72 -2.05 8.76
N THR A 79 -35.69 -2.31 9.58
CA THR A 79 -34.33 -2.54 9.09
C THR A 79 -34.09 -3.96 8.56
N THR A 80 -35.07 -4.85 8.62
CA THR A 80 -34.94 -6.25 8.19
C THR A 80 -34.78 -6.39 6.67
N VAL A 81 -34.29 -7.55 6.23
CA VAL A 81 -34.08 -7.86 4.79
C VAL A 81 -35.35 -8.35 4.10
N TYR A 82 -36.43 -8.60 4.85
CA TYR A 82 -37.63 -9.26 4.35
C TYR A 82 -38.36 -8.44 3.28
N VAL A 83 -38.68 -9.06 2.14
CA VAL A 83 -39.43 -8.43 1.05
C VAL A 83 -40.73 -9.20 0.82
N HIS A 84 -41.82 -8.70 1.40
CA HIS A 84 -43.13 -9.36 1.36
C HIS A 84 -43.61 -9.73 -0.05
N SER A 85 -43.30 -8.90 -1.06
CA SER A 85 -43.72 -9.12 -2.45
C SER A 85 -42.94 -10.22 -3.17
N ARG A 86 -41.76 -10.60 -2.68
CA ARG A 86 -40.87 -11.61 -3.31
C ARG A 86 -40.84 -12.92 -2.52
N ASP A 87 -41.00 -12.84 -1.21
CA ASP A 87 -40.85 -13.97 -0.31
C ASP A 87 -42.21 -14.64 -0.03
N THR A 88 -42.39 -15.88 -0.48
CA THR A 88 -43.59 -16.69 -0.22
C THR A 88 -43.29 -17.84 0.76
N LEU A 89 -44.16 -18.02 1.76
CA LEU A 89 -44.10 -19.13 2.74
C LEU A 89 -42.76 -19.26 3.49
N VAL A 90 -42.01 -18.16 3.67
CA VAL A 90 -40.78 -18.19 4.48
C VAL A 90 -41.07 -18.46 5.95
N PRO A 91 -40.16 -19.17 6.66
CA PRO A 91 -40.28 -19.38 8.10
C PRO A 91 -40.39 -18.06 8.86
N LYS A 92 -41.13 -18.06 9.98
CA LYS A 92 -41.30 -16.86 10.83
C LYS A 92 -39.98 -16.25 11.29
N SER A 93 -38.92 -17.04 11.41
CA SER A 93 -37.57 -16.59 11.77
C SER A 93 -36.92 -15.71 10.70
N TYR A 94 -37.40 -15.73 9.46
CA TYR A 94 -36.83 -14.96 8.35
C TYR A 94 -37.26 -13.48 8.38
N VAL A 95 -38.47 -13.20 8.90
CA VAL A 95 -39.04 -11.85 8.99
C VAL A 95 -38.14 -10.89 9.80
N PRO A 96 -37.61 -11.25 10.98
CA PRO A 96 -36.72 -10.37 11.75
C PRO A 96 -35.24 -10.42 11.36
N VAL A 97 -34.86 -11.06 10.23
CA VAL A 97 -33.45 -11.18 9.84
C VAL A 97 -32.88 -9.81 9.47
N GLN A 98 -31.86 -9.41 10.22
CA GLN A 98 -31.15 -8.16 10.00
C GLN A 98 -30.06 -8.34 8.92
N PRO A 99 -29.74 -7.32 8.13
CA PRO A 99 -28.79 -7.43 7.02
C PRO A 99 -27.40 -7.89 7.44
N GLU A 100 -26.97 -7.55 8.66
CA GLU A 100 -25.68 -7.98 9.20
C GLU A 100 -25.58 -9.50 9.38
N THR A 101 -26.72 -10.16 9.62
CA THR A 101 -26.79 -11.64 9.74
C THR A 101 -26.43 -12.31 8.42
N LEU A 102 -26.73 -11.65 7.30
CA LEU A 102 -26.38 -12.09 5.95
C LEU A 102 -25.00 -11.62 5.50
N GLY A 103 -24.21 -11.03 6.41
CA GLY A 103 -22.91 -10.45 6.09
C GLY A 103 -22.99 -9.15 5.30
N GLN A 104 -24.17 -8.53 5.17
CA GLN A 104 -24.29 -7.24 4.54
C GLN A 104 -23.71 -6.15 5.44
N ARG A 105 -23.07 -5.19 4.80
CA ARG A 105 -22.38 -4.10 5.47
C ARG A 105 -23.38 -2.98 5.82
N THR A 106 -23.78 -2.88 7.09
CA THR A 106 -24.69 -1.83 7.61
C THR A 106 -23.96 -0.85 8.54
N TRP A 107 -24.62 0.20 8.98
CA TRP A 107 -24.08 1.19 9.93
C TRP A 107 -23.58 0.59 11.25
N ARG A 108 -24.18 -0.53 11.70
CA ARG A 108 -23.89 -1.15 12.99
C ARG A 108 -22.61 -1.99 12.93
N VAL A 109 -21.68 -1.76 13.87
CA VAL A 109 -20.43 -2.51 13.98
C VAL A 109 -20.60 -3.68 14.96
N LEU A 110 -20.69 -4.91 14.47
CA LEU A 110 -20.95 -6.07 15.36
C LEU A 110 -19.73 -6.54 16.15
N LYS A 111 -18.53 -6.39 15.59
CA LYS A 111 -17.27 -6.88 16.18
C LYS A 111 -16.23 -5.78 16.21
N ASN A 112 -15.38 -5.77 17.25
CA ASN A 112 -14.29 -4.81 17.36
C ASN A 112 -13.12 -5.20 16.43
N GLN A 113 -13.34 -5.01 15.14
CA GLN A 113 -12.42 -5.34 14.05
C GLN A 113 -12.25 -4.13 13.15
N ILE A 114 -11.07 -4.01 12.53
CA ILE A 114 -10.73 -2.96 11.58
C ILE A 114 -10.65 -3.58 10.21
N GLU A 115 -11.21 -2.87 9.23
CA GLU A 115 -11.09 -3.19 7.82
C GLU A 115 -9.72 -2.76 7.30
N VAL A 116 -8.95 -3.72 6.80
CA VAL A 116 -7.70 -3.47 6.09
C VAL A 116 -7.94 -3.73 4.62
N HIS A 117 -7.96 -2.64 3.86
CA HIS A 117 -7.99 -2.69 2.41
C HIS A 117 -6.59 -3.02 1.91
N LYS A 118 -6.43 -4.18 1.27
CA LYS A 118 -5.24 -4.41 0.45
C LYS A 118 -5.35 -3.51 -0.77
N THR A 119 -4.43 -2.57 -0.93
CA THR A 119 -4.24 -1.92 -2.23
C THR A 119 -3.90 -3.03 -3.22
N PRO A 120 -4.60 -3.13 -4.37
CA PRO A 120 -4.17 -4.06 -5.39
C PRO A 120 -2.72 -3.74 -5.73
N ASP A 121 -1.86 -4.77 -5.78
CA ASP A 121 -0.50 -4.62 -6.29
C ASP A 121 -0.63 -4.11 -7.72
N ILE A 122 -0.53 -2.79 -7.90
CA ILE A 122 -0.41 -2.21 -9.23
C ILE A 122 0.96 -2.70 -9.70
N PRO A 123 1.04 -3.57 -10.73
CA PRO A 123 2.34 -3.94 -11.26
C PRO A 123 3.02 -2.64 -11.68
N VAL A 124 4.10 -2.28 -10.98
CA VAL A 124 4.91 -1.12 -11.32
C VAL A 124 5.38 -1.35 -12.75
N ARG A 125 4.70 -0.70 -13.70
CA ARG A 125 5.07 -0.73 -15.10
C ARG A 125 6.41 -0.02 -15.14
N LYS A 126 7.51 -0.79 -15.15
CA LYS A 126 8.85 -0.22 -15.24
C LYS A 126 8.86 0.59 -16.53
N ASP A 127 9.07 1.90 -16.41
CA ASP A 127 9.11 2.76 -17.58
C ASP A 127 10.15 2.20 -18.56
N PRO A 128 9.82 2.05 -19.85
CA PRO A 128 10.74 1.43 -20.81
C PRO A 128 12.09 2.17 -20.87
N ILE A 129 12.09 3.47 -20.58
CA ILE A 129 13.29 4.32 -20.48
C ILE A 129 14.18 3.91 -19.29
N SER A 130 13.58 3.56 -18.14
CA SER A 130 14.32 3.12 -16.95
C SER A 130 15.03 1.77 -17.16
N LEU A 131 14.47 0.91 -18.01
CA LEU A 131 15.11 -0.36 -18.44
C LEU A 131 16.25 -0.14 -19.44
N LEU A 132 16.13 0.86 -20.32
CA LEU A 132 17.18 1.26 -21.26
C LEU A 132 18.38 1.88 -20.54
N LEU A 133 18.17 2.76 -19.55
CA LEU A 133 19.27 3.37 -18.79
C LEU A 133 20.12 2.33 -18.04
N LYS A 134 19.51 1.30 -17.46
CA LYS A 134 20.24 0.20 -16.81
C LYS A 134 21.06 -0.65 -17.78
N ARG A 135 20.67 -0.70 -19.06
CA ARG A 135 21.42 -1.40 -20.12
C ARG A 135 22.49 -0.51 -20.78
N ALA A 136 22.36 0.81 -20.64
CA ALA A 136 23.26 1.81 -21.21
C ALA A 136 24.41 2.20 -20.27
N GLU A 137 24.79 1.32 -19.33
CA GLU A 137 26.12 1.37 -18.72
C GLU A 137 27.14 1.07 -19.83
N CYS A 138 27.49 2.08 -20.62
CA CYS A 138 28.51 1.99 -21.65
C CYS A 138 29.78 1.46 -20.97
N TYR A 139 30.25 0.29 -21.40
CA TYR A 139 31.49 -0.31 -20.94
C TYR A 139 32.61 0.74 -21.03
N ARG A 140 33.01 1.29 -19.88
CA ARG A 140 34.21 2.11 -19.79
C ARG A 140 35.37 1.14 -19.76
N GLY A 141 36.05 1.00 -20.89
CA GLY A 141 37.31 0.26 -20.96
C GLY A 141 38.31 0.79 -19.93
N PRO A 142 39.37 0.02 -19.62
CA PRO A 142 40.37 0.42 -18.64
C PRO A 142 40.89 1.83 -18.92
N VAL A 143 41.08 2.60 -17.84
CA VAL A 143 41.54 3.98 -17.90
C VAL A 143 42.86 4.03 -18.68
N PRO A 144 42.98 4.84 -19.75
CA PRO A 144 44.20 4.90 -20.54
C PRO A 144 45.37 5.40 -19.69
N GLU A 145 46.58 4.87 -19.95
CA GLU A 145 47.81 5.31 -19.28
C GLU A 145 47.98 6.84 -19.37
N ARG A 146 48.55 7.43 -18.31
CA ARG A 146 48.73 8.88 -18.20
C ARG A 146 49.53 9.41 -19.40
N ARG A 147 48.88 10.22 -20.22
CA ARG A 147 49.50 10.89 -21.37
C ARG A 147 50.47 11.97 -20.88
N VAL A 148 51.62 12.09 -21.54
CA VAL A 148 52.58 13.17 -21.26
C VAL A 148 52.08 14.50 -21.84
N HIS A 149 51.33 14.47 -22.94
CA HIS A 149 50.75 15.65 -23.60
C HIS A 149 49.39 15.31 -24.25
N PRO A 150 48.42 16.23 -24.35
CA PRO A 150 47.10 15.96 -24.95
C PRO A 150 47.14 15.41 -26.37
N SER A 151 48.13 15.83 -27.17
CA SER A 151 48.33 15.34 -28.55
C SER A 151 49.08 14.00 -28.63
N SER A 152 49.57 13.46 -27.52
CA SER A 152 50.24 12.16 -27.47
C SER A 152 49.17 11.06 -27.33
N VAL A 153 48.68 10.57 -28.46
CA VAL A 153 47.69 9.49 -28.53
C VAL A 153 48.40 8.19 -28.88
N LYS A 154 48.41 7.23 -27.95
CA LYS A 154 48.85 5.85 -28.22
C LYS A 154 47.77 5.18 -29.07
N LEU A 155 47.98 5.11 -30.37
CA LEU A 155 47.11 4.38 -31.30
C LEU A 155 47.40 2.87 -31.19
N ASN A 156 46.41 2.03 -31.46
CA ASN A 156 46.47 0.57 -31.27
C ASN A 156 47.52 -0.18 -32.12
N ILE A 157 48.21 0.52 -33.03
CA ILE A 157 49.21 -0.05 -33.95
C ILE A 157 50.56 0.57 -33.63
N SER A 158 51.26 0.02 -32.64
CA SER A 158 52.64 0.39 -32.31
C SER A 158 53.61 -0.50 -33.10
N GLY A 159 53.96 -0.07 -34.32
CA GLY A 159 54.99 -0.69 -35.15
C GLY A 159 55.69 0.37 -35.99
N PRO A 160 56.90 0.13 -36.50
CA PRO A 160 57.55 1.02 -37.45
C PRO A 160 56.73 1.06 -38.74
N HIS A 161 55.99 2.15 -38.94
CA HIS A 161 55.16 2.37 -40.13
C HIS A 161 56.01 3.03 -41.21
N SER A 162 56.71 2.23 -42.01
CA SER A 162 57.30 2.72 -43.26
C SER A 162 56.33 2.47 -44.40
N VAL A 163 56.49 3.17 -45.52
CA VAL A 163 55.61 2.96 -46.71
C VAL A 163 55.69 1.51 -47.22
N GLN A 164 56.74 0.77 -46.86
CA GLN A 164 56.93 -0.65 -47.18
C GLN A 164 56.22 -1.61 -46.21
N SER A 165 55.86 -1.18 -44.98
CA SER A 165 55.27 -2.06 -43.96
C SER A 165 53.74 -2.10 -43.97
N ASN A 166 53.08 -1.35 -44.87
CA ASN A 166 51.62 -1.31 -45.00
C ASN A 166 51.15 -1.57 -46.45
N PRO A 167 51.41 -2.77 -47.00
CA PRO A 167 51.00 -3.13 -48.35
C PRO A 167 49.46 -3.16 -48.41
N GLY A 168 48.88 -2.20 -49.15
CA GLY A 168 47.44 -2.08 -49.37
C GLY A 168 46.82 -0.74 -48.95
N TYR A 169 47.49 0.05 -48.10
CA TYR A 169 46.99 1.38 -47.69
C TYR A 169 47.81 2.55 -48.25
N SER A 170 49.06 2.33 -48.68
CA SER A 170 49.90 3.35 -49.29
C SER A 170 50.23 3.02 -50.75
N ARG A 171 50.31 4.06 -51.60
CA ARG A 171 50.73 3.96 -53.01
C ARG A 171 52.14 4.51 -53.18
N LYS A 172 52.87 4.02 -54.18
CA LYS A 172 54.10 4.65 -54.66
C LYS A 172 53.77 5.98 -55.36
N ILE A 173 54.78 6.79 -55.66
CA ILE A 173 54.62 8.09 -56.35
C ILE A 173 53.95 7.91 -57.73
N ASP A 174 54.23 6.77 -58.39
CA ASP A 174 53.63 6.34 -59.65
C ASP A 174 52.23 5.71 -59.50
N GLY A 175 51.66 5.69 -58.29
CA GLY A 175 50.29 5.23 -58.02
C GLY A 175 50.11 3.71 -57.90
N THR A 176 51.16 2.92 -58.14
CA THR A 176 51.14 1.46 -57.96
C THR A 176 51.24 1.05 -56.48
N PHE A 177 50.83 -0.18 -56.16
CA PHE A 177 50.92 -0.71 -54.80
C PHE A 177 52.36 -1.18 -54.49
N TYR A 178 52.74 -1.14 -53.22
CA TYR A 178 53.95 -1.83 -52.74
C TYR A 178 53.66 -3.33 -52.72
N ASN A 179 54.43 -4.11 -53.47
CA ASN A 179 54.42 -5.57 -53.39
C ASN A 179 55.40 -6.00 -52.29
N ILE A 180 55.09 -7.11 -51.62
CA ILE A 180 56.03 -7.85 -50.76
C ILE A 180 56.96 -8.68 -51.66
#